data_AF-A0A0D0DZS0-F1
#
_entry.id   AF-A0A0D0DZS0-F1
#
_cell.length_a   1.000
_cell.length_b   1.000
_cell.length_c   1.000
_cell.angle_alpha   90.00
_cell.angle_beta   90.00
_cell.angle_gamma   90.00
#
_symmetry.space_group_name_H-M   'P 1'
#
loop_
_entity.id
_entity.type
_entity.pdbx_description
1 polymer ?
#
loop_
_entity_poly.entity_id
_entity_poly.type
_entity_poly.pdbx_seq_one_letter_code
_entity_poly.pdbx_strand_id
1 'polypeptide(L)'
;MLEHHDHAVLNQFYSYPFSSDEVFQQGLSGILAHTSMNEVLGTERSDLILKTQVFYFNRATGHNLNLEDLQAHYTADLDRSLPRGNQYTRASSETQHGEAPNLTFAELKSMIEQGKTDNIPNNKIIPDTLNDAAPTRSNAPVRKKPWEVASQS
;
A
#
# COMPACT_ATOMS: atom_id res chain seq x y z
N MET A 1 2.46 18.54 -22.91
CA MET A 1 1.73 17.35 -23.39
C MET A 1 2.65 16.12 -23.29
N LEU A 2 3.24 15.84 -22.11
CA LEU A 2 4.28 14.82 -21.94
C LEU A 2 3.98 13.76 -20.86
N GLU A 3 2.91 13.86 -20.08
CA GLU A 3 2.70 13.01 -18.88
C GLU A 3 2.00 11.66 -19.14
N HIS A 4 1.62 11.34 -20.39
CA HIS A 4 0.84 10.13 -20.67
C HIS A 4 1.67 8.86 -20.87
N HIS A 5 2.96 8.98 -21.18
CA HIS A 5 3.81 7.81 -21.49
C HIS A 5 4.20 7.04 -20.22
N ASP A 6 4.48 7.76 -19.14
CA ASP A 6 5.02 7.16 -17.90
C ASP A 6 4.01 6.26 -17.20
N HIS A 7 2.73 6.65 -17.16
CA HIS A 7 1.65 5.83 -16.58
C HIS A 7 1.48 4.47 -17.27
N ALA A 8 1.64 4.40 -18.59
CA ALA A 8 1.47 3.15 -19.33
C ALA A 8 2.61 2.16 -19.04
N VAL A 9 3.84 2.67 -18.97
CA VAL A 9 5.04 1.89 -18.65
C VAL A 9 4.99 1.39 -17.21
N LEU A 10 4.48 2.18 -16.27
CA LEU A 10 4.29 1.77 -14.87
C LEU A 10 3.28 0.65 -14.71
N ASN A 11 2.13 0.75 -15.38
CA ASN A 11 1.16 -0.34 -15.39
C ASN A 11 1.77 -1.63 -15.95
N GLN A 12 2.62 -1.52 -16.98
CA GLN A 12 3.33 -2.66 -17.54
C GLN A 12 4.38 -3.22 -16.55
N PHE A 13 5.08 -2.36 -15.82
CA PHE A 13 6.01 -2.76 -14.76
C PHE A 13 5.30 -3.53 -13.64
N TYR A 14 4.18 -3.02 -13.12
CA TYR A 14 3.41 -3.70 -12.06
C TYR A 14 2.75 -5.00 -12.54
N SER A 15 2.46 -5.11 -13.84
CA SER A 15 1.91 -6.32 -14.46
C SER A 15 2.98 -7.34 -14.84
N TYR A 16 4.27 -6.98 -14.78
CA TYR A 16 5.36 -7.85 -15.21
C TYR A 16 5.56 -9.02 -14.23
N PRO A 17 5.61 -10.28 -14.71
CA PRO A 17 5.66 -11.46 -13.84
C PRO A 17 7.08 -11.78 -13.35
N PHE A 18 7.70 -10.85 -12.60
CA PHE A 18 9.05 -11.03 -12.07
C PHE A 18 9.23 -12.33 -11.27
N SER A 19 8.18 -12.81 -10.60
CA SER A 19 8.21 -14.04 -9.80
C SER A 19 8.25 -15.33 -10.64
N SER A 20 7.81 -15.28 -11.90
CA SER A 20 7.76 -16.45 -12.80
C SER A 20 8.87 -16.42 -13.87
N ASP A 21 9.63 -15.33 -13.96
CA ASP A 21 10.74 -15.17 -14.90
C ASP A 21 12.01 -15.83 -14.35
N GLU A 22 12.36 -17.00 -14.88
CA GLU A 22 13.51 -17.78 -14.42
C GLU A 22 14.85 -17.06 -14.60
N VAL A 23 15.02 -16.29 -15.68
CA VAL A 23 16.26 -15.56 -15.97
C VAL A 23 16.45 -14.44 -14.95
N PHE A 24 15.37 -13.71 -14.66
CA PHE A 24 15.38 -12.68 -13.63
C PHE A 24 15.66 -13.28 -12.24
N GLN A 25 14.98 -14.37 -11.86
CA GLN A 25 15.15 -15.01 -10.55
C GLN A 25 16.58 -15.55 -10.36
N GLN A 26 17.18 -16.14 -11.39
CA GLN A 26 18.58 -16.58 -11.35
C GLN A 26 19.54 -15.39 -11.18
N GLY A 27 19.33 -14.30 -11.92
CA GLY A 27 20.12 -13.09 -11.80
C GLY A 27 20.01 -12.43 -10.42
N LEU A 28 18.78 -12.33 -9.90
CA LEU A 28 18.50 -11.79 -8.57
C LEU A 28 19.16 -12.62 -7.46
N SER A 29 19.11 -13.95 -7.58
CA SER A 29 19.75 -14.86 -6.62
C SER A 29 21.27 -14.66 -6.56
N GLY A 30 21.92 -14.45 -7.70
CA GLY A 30 23.36 -14.15 -7.75
C GLY A 30 23.72 -12.83 -7.06
N ILE A 31 22.94 -11.77 -7.31
CA ILE A 31 23.13 -10.45 -6.69
C ILE A 31 22.93 -10.54 -5.17
N LEU A 32 21.87 -11.24 -4.73
CA LEU A 32 21.55 -11.40 -3.31
C LEU A 32 22.58 -12.26 -2.58
N ALA A 33 23.14 -13.29 -3.23
CA ALA A 33 24.19 -14.14 -2.66
C ALA A 33 25.50 -13.36 -2.41
N HIS A 34 25.88 -12.48 -3.33
CA HIS A 34 27.03 -11.59 -3.15
C HIS A 34 26.80 -10.55 -2.05
N THR A 35 25.57 -10.05 -1.92
CA THR A 35 25.19 -9.09 -0.87
C THR A 35 25.12 -9.72 0.52
N SER A 36 24.70 -10.99 0.64
CA SER A 36 24.69 -11.70 1.94
C SER A 36 26.08 -11.91 2.53
N MET A 37 27.14 -11.90 1.71
CA MET A 37 28.52 -11.89 2.20
C MET A 37 28.94 -10.53 2.79
N ASN A 38 28.19 -9.46 2.53
CA ASN A 38 28.54 -8.09 2.89
C ASN A 38 27.61 -7.48 3.98
N GLU A 39 26.88 -8.34 4.71
CA GLU A 39 26.01 -8.01 5.85
C GLU A 39 25.10 -6.77 5.66
N VAL A 40 24.36 -6.77 4.56
CA VAL A 40 23.41 -5.70 4.24
C VAL A 40 22.10 -5.89 5.02
N LEU A 41 21.66 -4.87 5.77
CA LEU A 41 20.40 -4.88 6.54
C LEU A 41 19.15 -5.15 5.65
N GLY A 42 18.09 -5.71 6.24
CA GLY A 42 16.87 -6.11 5.50
C GLY A 42 16.16 -4.99 4.72
N THR A 43 16.31 -3.73 5.15
CA THR A 43 15.77 -2.57 4.41
C THR A 43 16.50 -2.37 3.08
N GLU A 44 17.83 -2.36 3.11
CA GLU A 44 18.68 -2.25 1.92
C GLU A 44 18.49 -3.42 0.94
N ARG A 45 18.16 -4.61 1.47
CA ARG A 45 17.80 -5.77 0.64
C ARG A 45 16.54 -5.51 -0.19
N SER A 46 15.55 -4.84 0.39
CA SER A 46 14.29 -4.52 -0.28
C SER A 46 14.50 -3.50 -1.39
N ASP A 47 15.28 -2.46 -1.11
CA ASP A 47 15.72 -1.46 -2.09
C ASP A 47 16.53 -2.07 -3.23
N LEU A 48 17.41 -3.03 -2.92
CA LEU A 48 18.20 -3.74 -3.93
C LEU A 48 17.33 -4.58 -4.86
N ILE A 49 16.32 -5.27 -4.33
CA ILE A 49 15.35 -6.03 -5.13
C ILE A 49 14.64 -5.09 -6.09
N LEU A 50 14.12 -3.96 -5.59
CA LEU A 50 13.40 -2.98 -6.41
C LEU A 50 14.30 -2.38 -7.50
N LYS A 51 15.54 -1.98 -7.16
CA LYS A 51 16.55 -1.52 -8.12
C LYS A 51 16.81 -2.54 -9.22
N THR A 52 16.92 -3.81 -8.84
CA THR A 52 17.19 -4.90 -9.79
C THR A 52 15.99 -5.14 -10.71
N GLN A 53 14.76 -5.07 -10.18
CA GLN A 53 13.53 -5.17 -10.98
C GLN A 53 13.44 -4.06 -12.02
N VAL A 54 13.64 -2.81 -11.62
CA VAL A 54 13.60 -1.64 -12.52
C VAL A 54 14.68 -1.76 -13.60
N PHE A 55 15.90 -2.10 -13.21
CA PHE A 55 17.00 -2.29 -14.16
C PHE A 55 16.69 -3.39 -15.19
N TYR A 56 16.21 -4.55 -14.72
CA TYR A 56 15.88 -5.67 -15.61
C TYR A 56 14.75 -5.30 -16.57
N PHE A 57 13.68 -4.67 -16.06
CA PHE A 57 12.55 -4.24 -16.86
C PHE A 57 12.95 -3.24 -17.94
N ASN A 58 13.75 -2.23 -17.60
CA ASN A 58 14.29 -1.25 -18.54
C ASN A 58 15.12 -1.93 -19.64
N ARG A 59 15.96 -2.90 -19.26
CA ARG A 59 16.75 -3.68 -20.20
C ARG A 59 15.89 -4.54 -21.13
N ALA A 60 14.82 -5.15 -20.61
CA ALA A 60 13.97 -6.08 -21.36
C ALA A 60 13.00 -5.36 -22.32
N THR A 61 12.45 -4.22 -21.89
CA THR A 61 11.44 -3.47 -22.63
C THR A 61 11.99 -2.30 -23.43
N GLY A 62 13.24 -1.87 -23.14
CA GLY A 62 13.85 -0.70 -23.74
C GLY A 62 13.35 0.64 -23.16
N HIS A 63 12.53 0.60 -22.10
CA HIS A 63 12.07 1.79 -21.40
C HIS A 63 13.14 2.33 -20.43
N ASN A 64 13.00 3.59 -20.03
CA ASN A 64 13.89 4.25 -19.07
C ASN A 64 13.09 4.69 -17.85
N LEU A 65 12.64 3.71 -17.06
CA LEU A 65 11.87 3.94 -15.86
C LEU A 65 12.83 4.18 -14.69
N ASN A 66 12.66 5.29 -13.95
CA ASN A 66 13.51 5.59 -12.82
C ASN A 66 12.81 5.25 -11.49
N LEU A 67 13.59 5.04 -10.43
CA LEU A 67 13.04 4.78 -9.09
C LEU A 67 12.25 5.96 -8.53
N GLU A 68 12.70 7.19 -8.81
CA GLU A 68 11.96 8.41 -8.49
C GLU A 68 10.55 8.42 -9.13
N ASP A 69 10.41 7.91 -10.36
CA ASP A 69 9.11 7.87 -11.04
C ASP A 69 8.15 6.89 -10.35
N LEU A 70 8.64 5.73 -9.87
CA LEU A 70 7.85 4.79 -9.08
C LEU A 70 7.39 5.40 -7.76
N GLN A 71 8.27 6.14 -7.07
CA GLN A 71 7.91 6.80 -5.81
C GLN A 71 6.90 7.92 -6.03
N ALA A 72 7.09 8.74 -7.07
CA ALA A 72 6.16 9.80 -7.44
C ALA A 72 4.77 9.25 -7.80
N HIS A 73 4.72 8.13 -8.53
CA HIS A 73 3.45 7.48 -8.83
C HIS A 73 2.83 6.79 -7.64
N TYR A 74 3.59 6.17 -6.74
CA TYR A 74 3.02 5.63 -5.49
C TYR A 74 2.36 6.73 -4.65
N THR A 75 2.99 7.92 -4.57
CA THR A 75 2.38 9.09 -3.92
C THR A 75 1.17 9.63 -4.68
N ALA A 76 1.18 9.58 -6.02
CA ALA A 76 0.07 10.04 -6.85
C ALA A 76 -1.11 9.05 -6.90
N ASP A 77 -0.87 7.74 -6.80
CA ASP A 77 -1.92 6.70 -6.76
C ASP A 77 -2.62 6.70 -5.39
N LEU A 78 -1.91 7.07 -4.32
CA LEU A 78 -2.53 7.37 -3.02
C LEU A 78 -3.45 8.59 -3.08
N ASP A 79 -3.13 9.59 -3.90
CA ASP A 79 -4.01 10.75 -4.17
C ASP A 79 -5.18 10.37 -5.11
N ARG A 80 -4.94 9.48 -6.09
CA ARG A 80 -5.92 9.07 -7.12
C ARG A 80 -6.88 7.94 -6.71
N SER A 81 -6.49 7.11 -5.75
CA SER A 81 -7.32 6.04 -5.19
C SER A 81 -8.30 6.52 -4.11
N LEU A 82 -8.23 7.80 -3.72
CA LEU A 82 -9.34 8.46 -3.04
C LEU A 82 -10.43 8.77 -4.08
N PRO A 83 -11.66 8.24 -3.92
CA PRO A 83 -12.74 8.55 -4.84
C PRO A 83 -13.01 10.06 -4.80
N ARG A 84 -12.74 10.73 -5.93
CA ARG A 84 -13.39 12.00 -6.29
C ARG A 84 -14.90 11.77 -6.26
N GLY A 85 -15.51 12.08 -5.11
CA GLY A 85 -16.94 12.24 -4.89
C GLY A 85 -17.84 11.13 -5.41
N ASN A 86 -18.11 10.11 -4.59
CA ASN A 86 -19.45 9.54 -4.58
C ASN A 86 -20.25 10.20 -3.46
N GLN A 87 -21.11 11.10 -3.91
CA GLN A 87 -22.11 11.81 -3.16
C GLN A 87 -23.02 10.80 -2.44
N TYR A 88 -22.90 10.69 -1.13
CA TYR A 88 -24.05 10.39 -0.29
C TYR A 88 -24.58 11.72 0.21
N THR A 89 -25.32 12.41 -0.66
CA THR A 89 -26.22 13.43 -0.20
C THR A 89 -27.37 12.75 0.54
N ARG A 90 -27.64 13.30 1.74
CA ARG A 90 -28.92 13.35 2.48
C ARG A 90 -28.93 12.49 3.76
N ALA A 91 -28.95 13.04 4.97
CA ALA A 91 -29.15 14.44 5.39
C ALA A 91 -28.55 14.70 6.77
N SER A 92 -28.08 15.95 6.96
CA SER A 92 -27.88 16.67 8.23
C SER A 92 -26.74 16.12 9.11
N SER A 93 -25.69 16.84 9.49
CA SER A 93 -25.51 18.28 9.69
C SER A 93 -24.02 18.64 9.71
N GLU A 94 -23.66 19.58 8.84
CA GLU A 94 -22.66 20.64 8.99
C GLU A 94 -21.73 20.59 10.22
N THR A 95 -20.47 20.18 10.03
CA THR A 95 -19.33 20.87 10.66
C THR A 95 -18.08 20.74 9.79
N GLN A 96 -17.62 21.88 9.31
CA GLN A 96 -16.40 22.07 8.54
C GLN A 96 -15.19 21.72 9.40
N HIS A 97 -14.38 20.73 9.04
CA HIS A 97 -12.99 20.65 9.47
C HIS A 97 -12.14 20.23 8.26
N GLY A 98 -11.30 21.17 7.82
CA GLY A 98 -10.62 21.18 6.53
C GLY A 98 -9.66 20.02 6.32
N GLU A 99 -9.45 19.72 5.04
CA GLU A 99 -8.45 18.82 4.48
C GLU A 99 -7.07 19.05 5.13
N ALA A 100 -6.75 18.24 6.14
CA ALA A 100 -5.38 18.11 6.59
C ALA A 100 -4.61 17.28 5.54
N PRO A 101 -3.40 17.71 5.13
CA PRO A 101 -2.61 16.99 4.14
C PRO A 101 -2.32 15.54 4.56
N ASN A 102 -2.39 14.60 3.62
CA ASN A 102 -1.94 13.22 3.84
C ASN A 102 -0.41 13.21 3.90
N LEU A 103 0.16 12.88 5.06
CA LEU A 103 1.61 12.82 5.27
C LEU A 103 2.20 11.51 4.71
N THR A 104 3.45 11.55 4.22
CA THR A 104 4.16 10.33 3.79
C THR A 104 4.52 9.44 5.00
N PHE A 105 4.75 8.14 4.76
CA PHE A 105 5.09 7.20 5.85
C PHE A 105 6.37 7.59 6.60
N ALA A 106 7.39 8.08 5.87
CA ALA A 106 8.63 8.53 6.47
C ALA A 106 8.42 9.77 7.37
N GLU A 107 7.57 10.68 6.93
CA GLU A 107 7.24 11.90 7.65
C GLU A 107 6.40 11.60 8.90
N LEU A 108 5.40 10.72 8.77
CA LEU A 108 4.60 10.22 9.88
C LEU A 108 5.45 9.52 10.93
N LYS A 109 6.35 8.63 10.50
CA LYS A 109 7.29 7.94 11.39
C LYS A 109 8.15 8.94 12.15
N SER A 110 8.69 9.93 11.45
CA SER A 110 9.52 10.98 12.06
C SER A 110 8.73 11.79 13.09
N MET A 111 7.46 12.09 12.84
CA MET A 111 6.61 12.83 13.78
C MET A 111 6.31 12.03 15.06
N ILE A 112 6.17 10.71 14.94
CA ILE A 112 6.02 9.80 16.09
C ILE A 112 7.33 9.74 16.89
N GLU A 113 8.47 9.56 16.22
CA GLU A 113 9.79 9.48 16.86
C GLU A 113 10.18 10.78 17.56
N GLN A 114 9.80 11.93 17.00
CA GLN A 114 10.02 13.26 17.59
C GLN A 114 9.00 13.63 18.69
N GLY A 115 8.02 12.78 18.96
CA GLY A 115 6.94 13.05 19.93
C GLY A 115 5.97 14.15 19.50
N LYS A 116 5.94 14.53 18.22
CA LYS A 116 5.05 15.56 17.64
C LYS A 116 3.73 14.96 17.15
N THR A 117 3.14 14.07 17.94
CA THR A 117 1.93 13.33 17.57
C THR A 117 0.69 14.23 17.45
N ASP A 118 0.68 15.41 18.08
CA ASP A 118 -0.39 16.41 17.92
C ASP A 118 -0.51 16.96 16.50
N ASN A 119 0.55 16.89 15.71
CA ASN A 119 0.56 17.36 14.32
C ASN A 119 0.15 16.26 13.33
N ILE A 120 -0.12 15.04 13.82
CA ILE A 120 -0.61 13.96 12.97
C ILE A 120 -2.06 14.28 12.58
N PRO A 121 -2.37 14.31 11.26
CA PRO A 121 -3.72 14.53 10.76
C PRO A 121 -4.73 13.61 11.42
N ASN A 122 -5.90 14.16 11.78
CA ASN A 122 -7.03 13.43 12.37
C ASN A 122 -6.78 12.75 13.74
N ASN A 123 -5.61 12.91 14.34
CA ASN A 123 -5.23 12.22 15.59
C ASN A 123 -6.15 12.57 16.79
N LYS A 124 -6.87 13.70 16.74
CA LYS A 124 -7.78 14.17 17.80
C LYS A 124 -9.25 14.21 17.39
N ILE A 125 -9.58 13.77 16.18
CA ILE A 125 -10.96 13.83 15.68
C ILE A 125 -11.68 12.57 16.15
N ILE A 126 -12.18 12.64 17.39
CA ILE A 126 -13.15 11.67 17.89
C ILE A 126 -14.45 12.45 18.08
N PRO A 127 -15.50 12.18 17.29
CA PRO A 127 -16.77 12.86 17.50
C PRO A 127 -17.34 12.46 18.87
N ASP A 128 -17.81 13.45 19.63
CA ASP A 128 -18.42 13.25 20.96
C ASP A 128 -19.81 12.57 20.88
N THR A 129 -20.32 12.37 19.66
CA THR A 129 -21.58 11.68 19.39
C THR A 129 -21.44 10.17 19.53
N LEU A 130 -22.25 9.60 20.41
CA LEU A 130 -22.44 8.16 20.50
C LEU A 130 -23.16 7.65 19.23
N ASN A 131 -22.77 6.46 18.75
CA ASN A 131 -23.43 5.85 17.60
C ASN A 131 -24.88 5.47 17.94
N ASP A 132 -25.86 6.15 17.34
CA ASP A 132 -27.29 5.89 17.51
C ASP A 132 -27.81 4.69 16.68
N ALA A 133 -26.97 4.09 15.82
CA ALA A 133 -27.38 2.95 15.01
C ALA A 133 -27.64 1.71 15.88
N ALA A 134 -28.68 0.94 15.53
CA ALA A 134 -28.97 -0.32 16.20
C ALA A 134 -27.79 -1.29 16.07
N PRO A 135 -27.40 -2.02 17.13
CA PRO A 135 -26.30 -2.97 17.08
C PRO A 135 -26.59 -4.07 16.05
N THR A 136 -25.55 -4.48 15.32
CA THR A 136 -25.67 -5.59 14.38
C THR A 136 -25.92 -6.90 15.11
N ARG A 137 -26.81 -7.73 14.56
CA ARG A 137 -27.08 -9.08 15.08
C ARG A 137 -26.19 -10.09 14.36
N SER A 138 -25.60 -11.01 15.12
CA SER A 138 -24.86 -12.14 14.54
C SER A 138 -25.81 -13.03 13.74
N ASN A 139 -25.48 -13.27 12.47
CA ASN A 139 -26.15 -14.24 11.60
C ASN A 139 -25.33 -15.53 11.45
N ALA A 140 -24.31 -15.73 12.28
CA ALA A 140 -23.43 -16.88 12.18
C ALA A 140 -24.18 -18.17 12.57
N PRO A 141 -24.12 -19.23 11.74
CA PRO A 141 -24.72 -20.51 12.09
C PRO A 141 -23.97 -21.12 13.28
N VAL A 142 -24.71 -21.74 14.21
CA VAL A 142 -24.12 -22.43 15.36
C VAL A 142 -23.33 -23.62 14.85
N ARG A 143 -22.01 -23.59 15.06
CA ARG A 143 -21.14 -24.71 14.68
C ARG A 143 -21.37 -25.87 15.64
N LYS A 144 -21.94 -26.97 15.12
CA LYS A 144 -22.07 -28.21 15.88
C LYS A 144 -20.71 -28.74 16.28
N LYS A 145 -20.63 -29.30 17.48
CA LYS A 145 -19.44 -29.98 17.97
C LYS A 145 -19.32 -31.34 17.27
N PRO A 146 -18.10 -31.83 17.01
CA PRO A 146 -17.92 -33.08 16.25
C PRO A 146 -18.58 -34.30 16.92
N TRP A 147 -18.75 -34.31 18.24
CA TRP A 147 -19.46 -35.37 18.95
C TRP A 147 -20.99 -35.36 18.77
N GLU A 148 -21.59 -34.23 18.36
CA GLU A 148 -23.03 -34.13 18.08
C GLU A 148 -23.41 -34.71 16.72
N VAL A 149 -22.46 -34.73 15.77
CA VAL A 149 -22.67 -35.27 14.42
C VAL A 149 -22.57 -36.80 14.43
N ALA A 150 -21.72 -37.36 15.29
CA ALA A 150 -21.50 -38.80 15.40
C ALA A 150 -22.69 -39.58 16.01
N SER A 151 -23.62 -38.89 16.68
CA SER A 151 -24.75 -39.51 17.40
C SER A 151 -26.05 -39.55 16.58
N GLN A 152 -26.07 -39.05 15.34
CA GLN A 152 -27.26 -38.95 14.48
C GLN A 152 -27.22 -39.88 13.24
N SER A 153 -26.32 -40.87 13.22
CA SER A 153 -26.19 -41.87 12.14
C SER A 153 -26.59 -43.26 12.61
#